data_AF-A0A349J3L8-F1
#
_entry.id   AF-A0A349J3L8-F1
#
_cell.length_a   1.000
_cell.length_b   1.000
_cell.length_c   1.000
_cell.angle_alpha   90.00
_cell.angle_beta   90.00
_cell.angle_gamma   90.00
#
_symmetry.space_group_name_H-M   'P 1'
#
loop_
_entity.id
_entity.type
_entity.pdbx_description
1 polymer ?
#
loop_
_entity_poly.entity_id
_entity_poly.type
_entity_poly.pdbx_seq_one_letter_code
_entity_poly.pdbx_strand_id
1 'polypeptide(L)'
;MKSNMPEKRPIKEPGGILLVALGMVEVEIEAAIETLYPTTSSLTILASKNMAALAKADEVWIYAPLGLRGFLALIRRMSWRHFDAVYQPNRQPRWLKYLIWPRPHWHRNSLKD
;
A
#
# COMPACT_ATOMS: atom_id res chain seq x y z
N MET A 1 -8.72 -30.76 1.67
CA MET A 1 -9.29 -29.72 0.77
C MET A 1 -8.22 -28.65 0.56
N LYS A 2 -7.66 -28.52 -0.64
CA LYS A 2 -6.80 -27.37 -0.96
C LYS A 2 -7.72 -26.16 -1.02
N SER A 3 -7.51 -25.20 -0.12
CA SER A 3 -8.21 -23.93 -0.16
C SER A 3 -7.91 -23.28 -1.52
N ASN A 4 -8.91 -23.14 -2.39
CA ASN A 4 -8.81 -22.33 -3.59
C ASN A 4 -8.74 -20.87 -3.13
N MET A 5 -7.59 -20.46 -2.62
CA MET A 5 -7.29 -19.04 -2.52
C MET A 5 -7.24 -18.53 -3.97
N PRO A 6 -8.03 -17.51 -4.33
CA PRO A 6 -7.90 -16.90 -5.65
C PRO A 6 -6.43 -16.52 -5.85
N GLU A 7 -5.86 -16.99 -6.96
CA GLU A 7 -4.46 -16.73 -7.28
C GLU A 7 -4.23 -15.22 -7.24
N LYS A 8 -3.23 -14.77 -6.47
CA LYS A 8 -2.92 -13.34 -6.35
C LYS A 8 -2.63 -12.79 -7.74
N ARG A 9 -3.13 -11.59 -8.03
CA ARG A 9 -2.87 -10.98 -9.34
C ARG A 9 -1.37 -10.68 -9.46
N PRO A 10 -0.82 -10.74 -10.68
CA PRO A 10 0.56 -10.34 -10.89
C PRO A 10 0.76 -8.87 -10.49
N ILE A 11 1.93 -8.59 -9.90
CA ILE A 11 2.34 -7.24 -9.53
C ILE A 11 2.61 -6.45 -10.82
N LYS A 12 1.92 -5.32 -11.04
CA LYS A 12 2.05 -4.51 -12.26
C LYS A 12 3.02 -3.34 -12.08
N GLU A 13 4.19 -3.37 -12.72
CA GLU A 13 5.18 -2.28 -12.69
C GLU A 13 5.56 -1.80 -14.12
N PRO A 14 5.54 -0.48 -14.42
CA PRO A 14 5.06 0.63 -13.59
C PRO A 14 3.53 0.65 -13.42
N GLY A 15 3.05 1.41 -12.43
CA GLY A 15 1.63 1.64 -12.16
C GLY A 15 1.09 0.89 -10.94
N GLY A 16 -0.24 0.87 -10.83
CA GLY A 16 -0.97 0.34 -9.68
C GLY A 16 -1.13 1.37 -8.55
N ILE A 17 -1.68 0.91 -7.43
CA ILE A 17 -1.98 1.75 -6.27
C ILE A 17 -1.12 1.32 -5.08
N LEU A 18 -0.54 2.31 -4.40
CA LEU A 18 0.02 2.14 -3.06
C LEU A 18 -0.97 2.61 -2.00
N LEU A 19 -1.38 1.72 -1.09
CA LEU A 19 -2.10 2.08 0.13
C LEU A 19 -1.10 2.22 1.29
N VAL A 20 -1.03 3.42 1.88
CA VAL A 20 -0.23 3.72 3.07
C VAL A 20 -1.09 3.48 4.31
N ALA A 21 -1.05 2.25 4.82
CA ALA A 21 -1.81 1.77 5.97
C ALA A 21 -1.11 1.99 7.33
N LEU A 22 -0.28 3.03 7.43
CA LEU A 22 0.49 3.29 8.64
C LEU A 22 -0.42 3.78 9.77
N GLY A 23 -0.45 3.02 10.87
CA GLY A 23 -1.27 3.34 12.04
C GLY A 23 -2.77 3.07 11.86
N MET A 24 -3.19 2.43 10.76
CA MET A 24 -4.56 1.96 10.58
C MET A 24 -4.80 0.66 11.36
N VAL A 25 -6.04 0.45 11.80
CA VAL A 25 -6.48 -0.83 12.40
C VAL A 25 -6.96 -1.80 11.32
N GLU A 26 -6.99 -3.10 11.63
CA GLU A 26 -7.26 -4.15 10.63
C GLU A 26 -8.58 -3.96 9.88
N VAL A 27 -9.66 -3.59 10.58
CA VAL A 27 -10.97 -3.31 9.97
C VAL A 27 -10.93 -2.15 8.97
N GLU A 28 -10.12 -1.12 9.20
CA GLU A 28 -9.97 0.00 8.28
C GLU A 28 -9.18 -0.41 7.04
N ILE A 29 -8.17 -1.26 7.22
CA ILE A 29 -7.36 -1.81 6.13
C ILE A 29 -8.22 -2.70 5.25
N GLU A 30 -9.06 -3.56 5.84
CA GLU A 30 -9.97 -4.43 5.11
C GLU A 30 -10.95 -3.63 4.25
N ALA A 31 -11.61 -2.62 4.83
CA ALA A 31 -12.50 -1.73 4.08
C ALA A 31 -11.78 -0.97 2.95
N ALA A 32 -10.54 -0.53 3.19
CA ALA A 32 -9.72 0.13 2.19
C ALA A 32 -9.36 -0.81 1.02
N ILE A 33 -9.02 -2.06 1.32
CA ILE A 33 -8.75 -3.08 0.31
C ILE A 33 -10.00 -3.35 -0.52
N GLU A 34 -11.16 -3.56 0.11
CA GLU A 34 -12.41 -3.83 -0.59
C GLU A 34 -12.80 -2.71 -1.55
N THR A 35 -12.47 -1.46 -1.20
CA THR A 35 -12.70 -0.29 -2.04
C THR A 35 -11.71 -0.20 -3.20
N LEU A 36 -10.41 -0.37 -2.93
CA LEU A 36 -9.34 -0.09 -3.90
C LEU A 36 -9.00 -1.27 -4.82
N TYR A 37 -9.09 -2.49 -4.30
CA TYR A 37 -8.70 -3.69 -5.03
C TYR A 37 -9.43 -3.87 -6.38
N PRO A 38 -10.75 -3.63 -6.51
CA PRO A 38 -11.45 -3.73 -7.79
C PRO A 38 -11.15 -2.58 -8.76
N THR A 39 -10.64 -1.43 -8.28
CA THR A 39 -10.40 -0.24 -9.12
C THR A 39 -8.99 -0.18 -9.70
N THR A 40 -8.12 -1.11 -9.32
CA THR A 40 -6.72 -1.15 -9.76
C THR A 40 -6.36 -2.53 -10.31
N SER A 41 -5.40 -2.58 -11.24
CA SER A 41 -4.78 -3.82 -11.70
C SER A 41 -3.77 -4.40 -10.70
N SER A 42 -3.28 -3.60 -9.76
CA SER A 42 -2.32 -4.04 -8.73
C SER A 42 -2.43 -3.14 -7.49
N LEU A 43 -2.56 -3.77 -6.31
CA LEU A 43 -2.61 -3.09 -5.02
C LEU A 43 -1.43 -3.51 -4.14
N THR A 44 -0.56 -2.55 -3.84
CA THR A 44 0.53 -2.69 -2.88
C THR A 44 0.15 -2.01 -1.56
N ILE A 45 0.40 -2.64 -0.42
CA ILE A 45 0.13 -2.06 0.90
C ILE A 45 1.43 -1.86 1.67
N LEU A 46 1.62 -0.65 2.21
CA LEU A 46 2.61 -0.36 3.23
C LEU A 46 1.95 -0.38 4.62
N ALA A 47 2.40 -1.28 5.50
CA ALA A 47 1.84 -1.44 6.85
C ALA A 47 2.91 -1.43 7.96
N SER A 48 2.49 -1.13 9.18
CA SER A 48 3.38 -1.16 10.35
C SER A 48 3.73 -2.58 10.79
N LYS A 49 2.78 -3.50 10.73
CA LYS A 49 2.92 -4.89 11.18
C LYS A 49 2.10 -5.81 10.29
N ASN A 50 2.41 -7.10 10.32
CA ASN A 50 1.64 -8.08 9.58
C ASN A 50 0.25 -8.27 10.22
N MET A 51 -0.80 -8.39 9.40
CA MET A 51 -2.20 -8.58 9.79
C MET A 51 -2.88 -9.49 8.76
N ALA A 52 -3.97 -10.18 9.13
CA ALA A 52 -4.62 -11.14 8.24
C ALA A 52 -5.23 -10.44 7.01
N ALA A 53 -5.81 -9.24 7.18
CA ALA A 53 -6.37 -8.46 6.08
C ALA A 53 -5.36 -8.19 4.93
N LEU A 54 -4.07 -8.09 5.22
CA LEU A 54 -3.02 -7.82 4.23
C LEU A 54 -2.85 -8.95 3.20
N ALA A 55 -3.29 -10.17 3.53
CA ALA A 55 -3.19 -11.32 2.64
C ALA A 55 -3.96 -11.11 1.33
N LYS A 56 -4.99 -10.25 1.33
CA LYS A 56 -5.83 -9.92 0.17
C LYS A 56 -5.12 -9.00 -0.86
N ALA A 57 -4.04 -8.33 -0.49
CA ALA A 57 -3.30 -7.46 -1.40
C ALA A 57 -2.35 -8.23 -2.32
N ASP A 58 -2.04 -7.67 -3.49
CA ASP A 58 -1.10 -8.27 -4.45
C ASP A 58 0.33 -8.24 -3.88
N GLU A 59 0.69 -7.15 -3.19
CA GLU A 59 2.00 -6.96 -2.56
C GLU A 59 1.89 -6.27 -1.19
N VAL A 60 2.75 -6.68 -0.24
CA VAL A 60 2.76 -6.14 1.12
C VAL A 60 4.19 -5.78 1.55
N TRP A 61 4.37 -4.55 2.03
CA TRP A 61 5.62 -4.05 2.59
C TRP A 61 5.43 -3.68 4.06
N ILE A 62 6.23 -4.27 4.95
CA ILE A 62 6.18 -4.02 6.39
C ILE A 62 7.34 -3.13 6.82
N TYR A 63 7.06 -1.93 7.33
CA TYR A 63 8.12 -0.95 7.62
C TYR A 63 8.78 -1.11 9.00
N ALA A 64 8.04 -1.54 10.03
CA ALA A 64 8.54 -1.48 11.41
C ALA A 64 9.88 -2.20 11.67
N PRO A 65 10.19 -3.37 11.08
CA PRO A 65 11.44 -4.06 11.38
C PRO A 65 12.67 -3.47 10.67
N LEU A 66 12.50 -2.49 9.79
CA LEU A 66 13.52 -2.11 8.81
C LEU A 66 14.55 -1.08 9.30
N GLY A 67 14.27 -0.36 10.40
CA GLY A 67 15.09 0.76 10.87
C GLY A 67 15.28 1.86 9.79
N LEU A 68 16.23 2.77 10.00
CA LEU A 68 16.44 3.90 9.07
C LEU A 68 16.91 3.45 7.67
N ARG A 69 17.85 2.50 7.60
CA ARG A 69 18.41 2.02 6.33
C ARG A 69 17.35 1.31 5.48
N GLY A 70 16.60 0.40 6.09
CA GLY A 70 15.54 -0.30 5.36
C GLY A 70 14.37 0.63 5.03
N PHE A 71 14.12 1.66 5.85
CA PHE A 71 13.18 2.72 5.47
C PHE A 71 13.61 3.47 4.20
N LEU A 72 14.88 3.89 4.10
CA LEU A 72 15.39 4.54 2.88
C LEU A 72 15.35 3.62 1.65
N ALA A 73 15.66 2.33 1.82
CA ALA A 73 15.53 1.34 0.75
C ALA A 73 14.07 1.19 0.29
N LEU A 74 13.13 1.23 1.22
CA LEU A 74 11.70 1.15 0.93
C LEU A 74 11.17 2.40 0.21
N ILE A 75 11.66 3.59 0.57
CA ILE A 75 11.40 4.84 -0.19
C ILE A 75 11.95 4.78 -1.62
N ARG A 76 13.17 4.24 -1.78
CA ARG A 76 13.77 4.04 -3.10
C ARG A 76 12.93 3.06 -3.93
N ARG A 77 12.52 1.94 -3.33
CA ARG A 77 11.63 0.96 -3.97
C ARG A 77 10.30 1.58 -4.38
N MET A 78 9.65 2.33 -3.49
CA MET A 78 8.42 3.09 -3.80
C MET A 78 8.59 4.00 -5.00
N SER A 79 9.74 4.69 -5.07
CA SER A 79 10.02 5.59 -6.18
C SER A 79 10.16 4.79 -7.47
N TRP A 80 11.04 3.80 -7.54
CA TRP A 80 11.21 2.96 -8.74
C TRP A 80 9.94 2.27 -9.23
N ARG A 81 9.02 1.99 -8.30
CA ARG A 81 7.78 1.29 -8.60
C ARG A 81 6.81 2.09 -9.47
N HIS A 82 6.99 3.43 -9.52
CA HIS A 82 6.21 4.36 -10.34
C HIS A 82 4.70 4.14 -10.22
N PHE A 83 4.15 4.23 -9.01
CA PHE A 83 2.71 4.06 -8.77
C PHE A 83 1.87 5.12 -9.50
N ASP A 84 0.67 4.74 -9.94
CA ASP A 84 -0.29 5.68 -10.55
C ASP A 84 -0.87 6.62 -9.47
N ALA A 85 -1.21 6.05 -8.31
CA ALA A 85 -1.76 6.78 -7.17
C ALA A 85 -1.29 6.22 -5.83
N VAL A 86 -1.28 7.09 -4.82
CA VAL A 86 -1.02 6.76 -3.42
C VAL A 86 -2.22 7.18 -2.58
N TYR A 87 -2.81 6.22 -1.89
CA TYR A 87 -3.86 6.46 -0.92
C TYR A 87 -3.26 6.45 0.48
N GLN A 88 -3.40 7.56 1.20
CA GLN A 88 -2.92 7.74 2.57
C GLN A 88 -4.08 8.25 3.44
N PRO A 89 -4.99 7.36 3.90
CA PRO A 89 -6.13 7.76 4.74
C PRO A 89 -5.68 8.39 6.08
N ASN A 90 -4.63 7.84 6.70
CA ASN A 90 -4.01 8.46 7.86
C ASN A 90 -2.99 9.51 7.43
N ARG A 91 -3.22 10.78 7.77
CA ARG A 91 -2.41 11.93 7.34
C ARG A 91 -0.93 11.88 7.75
N GLN A 92 -0.55 10.99 8.68
CA GLN A 92 0.84 10.81 9.09
C GLN A 92 1.46 9.58 8.40
N PRO A 93 2.76 9.64 8.05
CA PRO A 93 3.62 10.83 8.06
C PRO A 93 3.32 11.79 6.90
N ARG A 94 3.24 13.10 7.17
CA ARG A 94 2.92 14.13 6.15
C ARG A 94 4.01 14.34 5.09
N TRP A 95 5.24 13.98 5.43
CA TRP A 95 6.44 14.22 4.61
C TRP A 95 6.68 13.15 3.55
N LEU A 96 6.03 11.98 3.65
CA LEU A 96 6.25 10.85 2.75
C LEU A 96 6.05 11.23 1.28
N LYS A 97 5.05 12.08 0.99
CA LYS A 97 4.77 12.56 -0.37
C LYS A 97 5.90 13.30 -1.04
N TYR A 98 6.85 13.84 -0.28
CA TYR A 98 7.99 14.57 -0.83
C TYR A 98 9.14 13.63 -1.22
N LEU A 99 9.09 12.35 -0.83
CA LEU A 99 10.17 11.40 -1.08
C LEU A 99 9.88 10.38 -2.19
N ILE A 100 8.63 10.22 -2.62
CA ILE A 100 8.24 9.29 -3.68
C ILE A 100 8.23 10.01 -5.04
N TRP A 101 8.93 9.42 -6.02
CA TRP A 101 9.10 9.95 -7.39
C TRP A 101 8.93 8.87 -8.46
N PRO A 102 8.39 9.17 -9.67
CA PRO A 102 7.75 10.42 -10.06
C PRO A 102 6.53 10.68 -9.18
N ARG A 103 6.10 11.93 -9.07
CA ARG A 103 5.06 12.33 -8.11
C ARG A 103 3.73 11.64 -8.46
N PRO A 104 3.26 10.64 -7.70
CA PRO A 104 1.99 9.99 -7.98
C PRO A 104 0.83 10.91 -7.53
N HIS A 105 -0.40 10.60 -7.94
CA HIS A 105 -1.58 11.29 -7.39
C HIS A 105 -1.81 10.88 -5.94
N TRP A 106 -1.86 11.84 -5.01
CA TRP A 106 -2.04 11.56 -3.57
C TRP A 106 -3.48 11.80 -3.13
N HIS A 107 -4.11 10.77 -2.56
CA HIS A 107 -5.43 10.84 -1.95
C HIS A 107 -5.30 10.76 -0.42
N ARG A 108 -5.81 11.78 0.28
CA ARG A 108 -5.64 11.97 1.74
C ARG A 108 -6.94 11.90 2.55
N ASN A 109 -8.06 11.69 1.88
CA ASN A 109 -9.36 11.60 2.50
C ASN A 109 -9.66 10.15 2.86
N SER A 110 -10.60 9.94 3.78
CA SER A 110 -11.18 8.61 4.01
C SER A 110 -11.68 8.07 2.68
N LEU A 111 -11.52 6.78 2.40
CA LEU A 111 -12.04 6.09 1.21
C LEU A 111 -13.58 6.01 1.19
N LYS A 112 -14.25 6.86 1.97
CA LYS A 112 -15.68 6.99 2.17
C LYS A 112 -16.09 8.39 1.69
N ASP A 113 -16.29 8.53 0.39
CA ASP A 113 -17.26 9.47 -0.16
C ASP A 113 -18.31 8.63 -0.91
#